data_AF-A0A453F768-F1
#
_entry.id   AF-A0A453F768-F1
#
_cell.length_a   1.000
_cell.length_b   1.000
_cell.length_c   1.000
_cell.angle_alpha   90.00
_cell.angle_beta   90.00
_cell.angle_gamma   90.00
#
_symmetry.space_group_name_H-M   'P 1'
#
loop_
_entity.id
_entity.type
_entity.pdbx_description
1 polymer ?
#
loop_
_entity_poly.entity_id
_entity_poly.type
_entity_poly.pdbx_seq_one_letter_code
_entity_poly.pdbx_strand_id
1 'polypeptide(L)' 'MGGTIDKEINKGKGPFVFRLHGQNYHYIGTLLREEGNKPRFAQLYIYQTENEVQNKIDASRCNDKKTTV' A
#
# COMPACT_ATOMS: atom_id res chain seq x y z
N MET A 1 -5.86 0.12 8.25
CA MET A 1 -4.69 0.26 7.36
C MET A 1 -3.47 -0.10 8.17
N GLY A 2 -2.72 -1.13 7.76
CA GLY A 2 -1.42 -1.45 8.37
C GLY A 2 -0.31 -0.96 7.44
N GLY A 3 0.63 -0.16 7.95
CA GLY A 3 1.75 0.39 7.19
C GLY A 3 2.33 1.65 7.83
N THR A 4 3.62 1.91 7.62
CA THR A 4 4.30 3.11 8.13
C THR A 4 3.98 4.30 7.23
N ILE A 5 3.35 5.33 7.79
CA ILE A 5 3.04 6.59 7.09
C ILE A 5 4.27 7.49 7.15
N ASP A 6 4.72 7.93 5.97
CA ASP A 6 5.71 9.00 5.89
C ASP A 6 5.06 10.36 6.20
N LYS A 7 5.53 11.01 7.26
CA LYS A 7 5.01 12.31 7.74
C LYS A 7 5.74 13.51 7.13
N GLU A 8 6.88 13.29 6.49
CA GLU A 8 7.77 14.35 6.03
C GLU A 8 7.37 14.92 4.66
N ILE A 9 6.42 14.28 3.97
CA ILE A 9 5.99 14.60 2.61
C ILE A 9 5.09 15.84 2.52
N ASN A 10 4.23 16.10 3.51
CA ASN A 10 3.22 17.16 3.44
C ASN A 10 3.72 18.52 3.95
N LYS A 11 4.94 18.93 3.58
CA LYS A 11 5.56 20.19 4.02
C LYS A 11 5.29 21.38 3.09
N GLY A 12 4.73 21.14 1.90
CA GLY A 12 4.43 22.17 0.90
C GLY A 12 2.96 22.61 0.88
N LYS A 13 2.64 23.59 0.02
CA LYS A 13 1.26 24.06 -0.23
C LYS A 13 0.45 23.19 -1.22
N GLY A 14 0.86 21.93 -1.39
CA GLY A 14 0.22 21.01 -2.33
C GLY A 14 -0.97 20.26 -1.72
N PRO A 15 -1.71 19.49 -2.54
CA PRO A 15 -2.69 18.53 -2.04
C PRO A 15 -2.05 17.55 -1.05
N PHE A 16 -2.82 17.14 -0.04
CA PHE A 16 -2.34 16.21 0.98
C PHE A 16 -2.11 14.81 0.39
N VAL A 17 -0.92 14.26 0.57
CA VAL A 17 -0.52 12.95 0.04
C VAL A 17 -0.20 11.99 1.19
N PHE A 18 -0.76 10.78 1.13
CA PHE A 18 -0.37 9.68 2.00
C PHE A 18 0.65 8.79 1.27
N ARG A 19 1.89 8.78 1.74
CA ARG A 19 2.93 7.86 1.26
C ARG A 19 3.10 6.72 2.28
N LEU A 20 2.92 5.49 1.80
CA LEU A 20 3.01 4.26 2.59
C LEU A 20 4.17 3.41 2.09
N HIS A 21 4.98 2.87 3.00
CA HIS A 21 6.09 1.98 2.68
C HIS A 21 5.84 0.55 3.16
N GLY A 22 6.33 -0.44 2.41
CA GLY A 22 6.24 -1.86 2.76
C GLY A 22 4.97 -2.56 2.24
N GLN A 23 4.65 -3.71 2.83
CA GLN A 23 3.43 -4.45 2.52
C GLN A 23 2.21 -3.71 3.07
N ASN A 24 1.35 -3.25 2.17
CA ASN A 24 0.11 -2.58 2.52
C ASN A 24 -1.05 -3.57 2.50
N TYR A 25 -1.68 -3.78 3.66
CA TYR A 25 -2.91 -4.54 3.77
C TYR A 25 -4.10 -3.57 3.86
N HIS A 26 -4.95 -3.59 2.83
CA HIS A 26 -6.20 -2.84 2.84
C HIS A 26 -7.33 -3.76 3.32
N TYR A 27 -7.87 -3.47 4.50
CA TYR A 27 -9.17 -3.97 4.91
C TYR A 27 -10.23 -3.02 4.38
N ILE A 28 -10.73 -3.30 3.17
CA ILE A 28 -11.87 -2.55 2.64
C ILE A 28 -13.14 -3.14 3.29
N GLY A 29 -13.94 -2.28 3.92
CA GLY A 29 -15.25 -2.66 4.46
C GLY A 29 -16.21 -3.08 3.35
N THR A 30 -17.45 -3.41 3.71
CA THR A 30 -18.49 -3.80 2.75
C THR A 30 -18.62 -2.74 1.64
N LEU A 31 -18.58 -3.18 0.38
CA LEU A 31 -18.81 -2.28 -0.77
C LEU A 31 -20.25 -1.79 -0.81
N LEU A 32 -21.17 -2.54 -0.20
CA LEU A 32 -22.51 -2.08 0.11
C LEU A 32 -22.50 -1.22 1.35
N ARG A 33 -23.22 -0.13 1.23
CA ARG A 33 -23.35 0.88 2.27
C ARG A 33 -24.57 0.51 3.11
N GLU A 34 -24.45 0.66 4.42
CA GLU A 34 -25.60 0.58 5.29
C GLU A 34 -26.63 1.66 4.90
N GLU A 35 -27.90 1.29 5.02
CA GLU A 35 -29.03 2.14 4.67
C GLU A 35 -28.96 3.48 5.43
N GLY A 36 -29.17 4.60 4.72
CA GLY A 36 -29.11 5.95 5.31
C GLY A 36 -27.74 6.63 5.35
N ASN A 37 -26.63 5.93 5.12
CA ASN A 37 -25.32 6.60 5.04
C ASN A 37 -25.16 7.35 3.67
N LYS A 38 -24.15 8.24 3.50
CA LYS A 38 -23.74 8.84 2.19
C LYS A 38 -22.56 8.15 1.46
N PRO A 39 -22.53 8.09 0.09
CA PRO A 39 -21.60 7.31 -0.75
C PRO A 39 -20.19 7.07 -0.21
N ARG A 40 -19.15 7.86 -0.48
CA ARG A 40 -17.73 7.52 -0.24
C ARG A 40 -17.20 6.49 -1.25
N PHE A 41 -16.26 6.98 -2.04
CA PHE A 41 -15.51 6.22 -3.01
C PHE A 41 -14.03 6.41 -2.68
N ALA A 42 -13.22 5.37 -2.90
CA ALA A 42 -11.78 5.47 -2.87
C ALA A 42 -11.25 5.14 -4.26
N GLN A 43 -10.41 6.01 -4.81
CA GLN A 43 -9.68 5.74 -6.04
C GLN A 43 -8.26 5.31 -5.67
N LEU A 44 -7.89 4.08 -6.05
CA LEU A 44 -6.55 3.55 -5.86
C LEU A 44 -5.89 3.38 -7.22
N TYR A 45 -4.88 4.20 -7.51
CA TYR A 45 -4.08 4.11 -8.72
C TYR A 45 -2.76 3.39 -8.38
N ILE A 46 -2.64 2.14 -8.82
CA ILE A 46 -1.40 1.37 -8.65
C ILE A 46 -0.59 1.54 -9.93
N TYR A 47 0.47 2.34 -9.85
CA TYR A 47 1.42 2.48 -10.94
C TYR A 47 2.62 1.57 -10.67
N GLN A 48 2.82 0.56 -11.51
CA GLN A 48 3.97 -0.33 -11.43
C GLN A 48 5.00 0.06 -12.49
N THR A 49 6.24 0.27 -12.07
CA THR A 49 7.37 0.52 -12.97
C THR A 49 7.83 -0.79 -13.62
N GLU A 50 8.50 -0.71 -14.77
CA GLU A 50 8.88 -1.86 -15.62
C GLU A 50 9.61 -3.00 -14.88
N ASN A 51 10.25 -2.73 -13.75
CA ASN A 51 11.03 -3.72 -12.98
C ASN A 51 10.21 -4.56 -11.99
N GLU A 52 8.88 -4.49 -12.05
CA GLU A 52 8.00 -5.11 -11.06
C GLU A 52 8.14 -6.63 -10.97
N VAL A 53 8.24 -7.31 -12.12
CA VAL A 53 8.40 -8.77 -12.18
C VAL A 53 9.69 -9.19 -11.49
N GLN A 54 10.78 -8.48 -11.75
CA GLN A 54 12.09 -8.75 -11.13
C GLN A 54 12.04 -8.51 -9.61
N ASN A 55 11.49 -7.38 -9.17
CA ASN A 55 11.34 -7.06 -7.76
C ASN A 55 10.47 -8.09 -7.00
N LYS A 56 9.42 -8.64 -7.63
CA LYS A 56 8.59 -9.72 -7.05
C LYS A 56 9.35 -11.04 -6.94
N ILE A 57 10.13 -11.40 -7.96
CA ILE A 57 10.95 -12.61 -7.95
C ILE A 57 12.03 -12.50 -6.84
N ASP A 58 12.68 -11.36 -6.72
CA ASP A 58 13.72 -11.17 -5.72
C ASP A 58 13.17 -11.14 -4.29
N ALA A 59 11.99 -10.54 -4.08
CA ALA A 59 11.31 -10.58 -2.78
C ALA A 59 10.87 -12.00 -2.38
N SER A 60 10.46 -12.83 -3.34
CA SER A 60 10.04 -14.22 -3.07
C SER A 60 11.21 -15.18 -2.82
N ARG A 61 12.41 -14.86 -3.32
CA ARG A 61 13.65 -15.63 -3.11
C ARG A 61 14.29 -15.45 -1.72
N CYS A 62 13.82 -14.53 -0.88
CA CYS A 62 14.42 -14.23 0.43
C CYS A 62 14.22 -15.34 1.49
N ASN A 63 13.42 -16.38 1.25
CA ASN A 63 13.16 -17.43 2.24
C ASN A 63 14.18 -18.58 2.29
N ASP A 64 15.21 -18.61 1.44
CA ASP A 64 16.17 -19.72 1.37
C ASP A 64 17.58 -19.38 1.92
N LYS A 65 17.65 -18.80 3.12
CA LYS A 65 18.85 -18.92 3.94
C LYS A 65 18.51 -19.69 5.21
N LYS A 66 18.45 -21.02 5.08
CA LYS A 66 18.62 -21.91 6.24
C LYS A 66 20.02 -21.66 6.81
N THR A 67 20.06 -20.96 7.92
CA THR A 67 21.17 -20.98 8.88
C THR A 67 21.56 -22.43 9.11
N THR A 68 22.78 -22.80 8.73
CA THR A 68 23.40 -24.04 9.20
C THR A 68 24.43 -23.64 10.24
N VAL A 69 24.24 -24.20 11.43
CA VAL A 69 25.12 -24.10 12.62
C VAL A 69 26.48 -24.68 12.30
#